data_AF-A0A966R3L0-F1
#
_entry.id   AF-A0A966R3L0-F1
#
_cell.length_a   1.000
_cell.length_b   1.000
_cell.length_c   1.000
_cell.angle_alpha   90.00
_cell.angle_beta   90.00
_cell.angle_gamma   90.00
#
_symmetry.space_group_name_H-M   'P 1'
#
loop_
_entity.id
_entity.type
_entity.pdbx_description
1 polymer ?
#
loop_
_entity_poly.entity_id
_entity_poly.type
_entity_poly.pdbx_seq_one_letter_code
_entity_poly.pdbx_strand_id
1 'polypeptide(L)'
;MLNRNLSRVLVTLISLTAGFSSGFGLVAAVSQARGAHASAKTLSAEAVAIPEGHPVPGQEAIDHAMEIFKISRPDDAERPVFDPGLTDRGLTVKSSWLGKTQVYIGPSAFTSWGMLGSTLAHEVEVHCRQNFPVIFMRDQLGMNGTAEAEREAYRYEIQNAARFGLSGRDTKLIAATVEYYYPRGK
;
A
#
# COMPACT_ATOMS: atom_id res chain seq x y z
N MET A 1 -23.08 -5.17 49.00
CA MET A 1 -21.91 -4.27 48.89
C MET A 1 -20.92 -4.87 47.89
N LEU A 2 -20.43 -4.03 46.96
CA LEU A 2 -19.24 -4.16 46.10
C LEU A 2 -19.06 -5.34 45.11
N ASN A 3 -19.50 -5.07 43.87
CA ASN A 3 -18.70 -4.95 42.62
C ASN A 3 -17.20 -5.32 42.64
N ARG A 4 -16.75 -6.15 41.66
CA ARG A 4 -15.56 -5.97 40.78
C ARG A 4 -15.15 -7.27 40.08
N ASN A 5 -14.99 -7.24 38.75
CA ASN A 5 -13.79 -7.70 38.03
C ASN A 5 -13.91 -7.44 36.52
N LEU A 6 -13.51 -6.23 36.13
CA LEU A 6 -13.07 -5.88 34.77
C LEU A 6 -11.57 -6.18 34.69
N SER A 7 -11.18 -7.18 33.90
CA SER A 7 -9.78 -7.39 33.51
C SER A 7 -9.37 -6.29 32.53
N ARG A 8 -8.51 -5.39 33.00
CA ARG A 8 -7.89 -4.33 32.22
C ARG A 8 -6.73 -4.91 31.41
N VAL A 9 -6.80 -4.77 30.10
CA VAL A 9 -5.66 -4.92 29.18
C VAL A 9 -4.68 -3.77 29.48
N LEU A 10 -3.45 -4.15 29.77
CA LEU A 10 -2.33 -3.25 30.05
C LEU A 10 -1.81 -2.67 28.73
N VAL A 11 -1.97 -1.36 28.54
CA VAL A 11 -1.30 -0.61 27.47
C VAL A 11 0.06 -0.16 27.99
N THR A 12 1.15 -0.66 27.39
CA THR A 12 2.51 -0.24 27.72
C THR A 12 2.84 1.03 26.93
N LEU A 13 2.88 2.18 27.61
CA LEU A 13 3.49 3.41 27.11
C LEU A 13 5.01 3.31 27.26
N ILE A 14 5.78 3.44 26.17
CA ILE A 14 7.23 3.63 26.25
C ILE A 14 7.50 5.12 26.08
N SER A 15 7.93 5.78 27.16
CA SER A 15 8.48 7.15 27.14
C SER A 15 9.99 7.06 26.93
N LEU A 16 10.52 7.71 25.89
CA LEU A 16 11.96 7.87 25.70
C LEU A 16 12.35 9.33 25.97
N THR A 17 13.05 9.56 27.08
CA THR A 17 13.76 10.80 27.36
C THR A 17 15.13 10.75 26.69
N ALA A 18 15.35 11.58 25.67
CA ALA A 18 16.68 11.78 25.08
C ALA A 18 17.38 12.95 25.78
N GLY A 19 18.48 12.65 26.46
CA GLY A 19 19.40 13.63 27.02
C GLY A 19 20.19 14.32 25.91
N PHE A 20 20.30 15.64 26.03
CA PHE A 20 21.18 16.49 25.25
C PHE A 20 22.65 16.24 25.62
N SER A 21 23.50 16.00 24.62
CA SER A 21 24.89 16.44 24.68
C SER A 21 25.36 16.86 23.29
N SER A 22 25.79 18.12 23.27
CA SER A 22 26.26 18.94 22.16
C SER A 22 27.63 18.53 21.64
N GLY A 23 27.85 18.67 20.33
CA GLY A 23 29.19 18.66 19.74
C GLY A 23 29.17 18.90 18.24
N PHE A 24 29.55 20.11 17.83
CA PHE A 24 29.60 20.64 16.46
C PHE A 24 30.41 19.79 15.46
N GLY A 25 29.93 19.71 14.21
CA GLY A 25 30.65 19.14 13.07
C GLY A 25 30.00 19.51 11.73
N LEU A 26 30.49 20.61 11.16
CA LEU A 26 30.21 21.29 9.90
C LEU A 26 29.63 20.49 8.69
N VAL A 27 28.63 21.14 8.07
CA VAL A 27 28.19 21.16 6.66
C VAL A 27 29.18 20.61 5.61
N ALA A 28 28.76 19.60 4.84
CA ALA A 28 28.99 19.46 3.39
C ALA A 28 28.27 18.21 2.82
N ALA A 29 27.16 18.40 2.10
CA ALA A 29 26.74 17.63 0.90
C ALA A 29 25.27 17.96 0.55
N VAL A 30 25.04 19.19 0.09
CA VAL A 30 23.89 19.49 -0.77
C VAL A 30 24.37 19.38 -2.21
N SER A 31 23.60 18.66 -3.02
CA SER A 31 23.63 18.55 -4.50
C SER A 31 24.62 17.55 -5.15
N GLN A 32 24.15 16.31 -5.35
CA GLN A 32 24.38 15.44 -6.52
C GLN A 32 23.75 14.07 -6.21
N ALA A 33 22.87 13.45 -6.99
CA ALA A 33 22.32 13.78 -8.29
C ALA A 33 20.89 13.21 -8.39
N ARG A 34 19.98 14.02 -8.94
CA ARG A 34 18.81 13.53 -9.65
C ARG A 34 19.32 12.64 -10.78
N GLY A 35 18.96 11.36 -10.79
CA GLY A 35 19.50 10.47 -11.82
C GLY A 35 19.30 8.97 -11.65
N ALA A 36 18.39 8.49 -10.81
CA ALA A 36 17.81 7.17 -11.08
C ALA A 36 16.72 7.37 -12.12
N HIS A 37 17.13 7.60 -13.37
CA HIS A 37 16.26 7.32 -14.51
C HIS A 37 15.79 5.89 -14.28
N ALA A 38 14.49 5.77 -14.07
CA ALA A 38 13.77 4.55 -14.31
C ALA A 38 14.33 3.98 -15.61
N SER A 39 15.08 2.90 -15.52
CA SER A 39 15.19 1.98 -16.62
C SER A 39 13.78 1.42 -16.74
N ALA A 40 12.92 2.17 -17.44
CA ALA A 40 11.75 1.64 -18.08
C ALA A 40 12.31 0.65 -19.09
N LYS A 41 12.66 -0.54 -18.58
CA LYS A 41 12.65 -1.75 -19.35
C LYS A 41 11.23 -1.74 -19.89
N THR A 42 11.10 -1.35 -21.17
CA THR A 42 9.88 -1.54 -21.92
C THR A 42 9.67 -3.04 -21.88
N LEU A 43 9.00 -3.50 -20.82
CA LEU A 43 8.44 -4.82 -20.75
C LEU A 43 7.50 -4.82 -21.94
N SER A 44 7.93 -5.51 -23.00
CA SER A 44 7.04 -5.93 -24.05
C SER A 44 5.80 -6.44 -23.34
N ALA A 45 4.70 -5.71 -23.49
CA ALA A 45 3.42 -6.07 -22.92
C ALA A 45 2.99 -7.36 -23.62
N GLU A 46 3.56 -8.47 -23.18
CA GLU A 46 3.05 -9.79 -23.46
C GLU A 46 1.60 -9.73 -22.98
N ALA A 47 0.68 -9.79 -23.95
CA ALA A 47 -0.74 -9.59 -23.67
C ALA A 47 -1.16 -10.67 -22.65
N VAL A 48 -1.38 -10.24 -21.42
CA VAL A 48 -1.87 -11.11 -20.36
C VAL A 48 -3.29 -11.52 -20.74
N ALA A 49 -3.54 -12.82 -20.87
CA ALA A 49 -4.87 -13.34 -21.14
C ALA A 49 -5.73 -13.18 -19.87
N ILE A 50 -6.42 -12.06 -19.76
CA ILE A 50 -7.34 -11.79 -18.66
C ILE A 50 -8.61 -12.63 -18.87
N PRO A 51 -9.07 -13.40 -17.86
CA PRO A 51 -10.28 -14.19 -18.01
C PRO A 51 -11.51 -13.32 -18.31
N GLU A 52 -12.45 -13.88 -19.06
CA GLU A 52 -13.72 -13.19 -19.34
C GLU A 52 -14.55 -13.03 -18.06
N GLY A 53 -15.38 -11.98 -18.02
CA GLY A 53 -16.29 -11.71 -16.90
C GLY A 53 -15.61 -11.10 -15.66
N HIS A 54 -16.21 -11.36 -14.51
CA HIS A 54 -15.76 -10.84 -13.21
C HIS A 54 -15.29 -12.00 -12.31
N PRO A 55 -14.23 -11.80 -11.51
CA PRO A 55 -13.80 -12.81 -10.55
C PRO A 55 -14.87 -13.01 -9.47
N VAL A 56 -15.10 -14.26 -9.08
CA VAL A 56 -15.92 -14.57 -7.90
C VAL A 56 -15.15 -14.16 -6.64
N PRO A 57 -15.72 -13.35 -5.73
CA PRO A 57 -15.06 -12.97 -4.48
C PRO A 57 -14.58 -14.18 -3.68
N GLY A 58 -13.29 -14.23 -3.38
CA GLY A 58 -12.68 -15.34 -2.64
C GLY A 58 -11.17 -15.42 -2.80
N GLN A 59 -10.57 -16.31 -1.99
CA GLN A 59 -9.12 -16.50 -1.99
C GLN A 59 -8.57 -17.04 -3.31
N GLU A 60 -9.30 -17.93 -3.99
CA GLU A 60 -8.88 -18.52 -5.26
C GLU A 60 -8.69 -17.45 -6.35
N ALA A 61 -9.61 -16.49 -6.44
CA ALA A 61 -9.49 -15.38 -7.39
C ALA A 61 -8.32 -14.44 -7.05
N ILE A 62 -8.00 -14.24 -5.77
CA ILE A 62 -6.80 -13.50 -5.36
C ILE A 62 -5.53 -14.20 -5.84
N ASP A 63 -5.41 -15.51 -5.62
CA ASP A 63 -4.23 -16.27 -6.02
C ASP A 63 -4.08 -16.27 -7.53
N HIS A 64 -5.17 -16.48 -8.24
CA HIS A 64 -5.19 -16.49 -9.69
C HIS A 64 -4.82 -15.12 -10.26
N ALA A 65 -5.30 -14.03 -9.67
CA ALA A 65 -4.91 -12.68 -10.08
C ALA A 65 -3.42 -12.38 -9.80
N MET A 66 -2.87 -12.82 -8.65
CA MET A 66 -1.44 -12.71 -8.35
C MET A 66 -0.59 -13.40 -9.43
N GLU A 67 -1.03 -14.57 -9.91
CA GLU A 67 -0.37 -15.32 -10.98
C GLU A 67 -0.51 -14.65 -12.36
N ILE A 68 -1.74 -14.39 -12.80
CA ILE A 68 -2.06 -13.78 -14.11
C ILE A 68 -1.28 -12.47 -14.30
N PHE A 69 -1.31 -11.60 -13.30
CA PHE A 69 -0.68 -10.28 -13.36
C PHE A 69 0.78 -10.28 -12.91
N LYS A 70 1.35 -11.45 -12.59
CA LYS A 70 2.75 -11.64 -12.16
C LYS A 70 3.11 -10.70 -10.99
N ILE A 71 2.25 -10.61 -9.98
CA ILE A 71 2.41 -9.68 -8.85
C ILE A 71 3.50 -10.19 -7.91
N SER A 72 4.53 -9.38 -7.70
CA SER A 72 5.70 -9.72 -6.90
C SER A 72 5.51 -9.32 -5.43
N ARG A 73 5.25 -10.32 -4.59
CA ARG A 73 5.22 -10.18 -3.13
C ARG A 73 6.65 -10.16 -2.56
N PRO A 74 7.01 -9.19 -1.70
CA PRO A 74 8.29 -9.22 -0.99
C PRO A 74 8.31 -10.31 0.10
N ASP A 75 9.51 -10.75 0.49
CA ASP A 75 9.70 -11.88 1.40
C ASP A 75 9.17 -11.61 2.83
N ASP A 76 9.09 -10.33 3.21
CA ASP A 76 8.59 -9.86 4.51
C ASP A 76 7.07 -9.61 4.53
N ALA A 77 6.35 -9.98 3.47
CA ALA A 77 4.89 -9.94 3.40
C ALA A 77 4.28 -11.34 3.42
N GLU A 78 3.16 -11.49 4.13
CA GLU A 78 2.32 -12.67 4.05
C GLU A 78 1.53 -12.70 2.74
N ARG A 79 0.98 -13.87 2.41
CA ARG A 79 0.04 -14.01 1.29
C ARG A 79 -1.20 -13.13 1.52
N PRO A 80 -1.67 -12.36 0.51
CA PRO A 80 -2.91 -11.60 0.64
C PRO A 80 -4.10 -12.51 0.98
N VAL A 81 -4.95 -12.04 1.87
CA VAL A 81 -6.11 -12.80 2.39
C VAL A 81 -7.40 -12.12 1.98
N PHE A 82 -8.38 -12.89 1.52
CA PHE A 82 -9.73 -12.37 1.31
C PHE A 82 -10.41 -12.07 2.66
N ASP A 83 -10.86 -10.82 2.84
CA ASP A 83 -11.66 -10.41 3.99
C ASP A 83 -13.05 -9.97 3.52
N PRO A 84 -14.11 -10.77 3.76
CA PRO A 84 -15.47 -10.41 3.34
C PRO A 84 -16.06 -9.23 4.12
N GLY A 85 -15.47 -8.85 5.27
CA GLY A 85 -15.90 -7.72 6.09
C GLY A 85 -15.21 -6.41 5.74
N LEU A 86 -14.17 -6.42 4.89
CA LEU A 86 -13.44 -5.22 4.52
C LEU A 86 -14.26 -4.35 3.57
N THR A 87 -14.53 -3.10 3.98
CA THR A 87 -15.30 -2.14 3.16
C THR A 87 -14.49 -1.57 2.01
N ASP A 88 -13.19 -1.41 2.21
CA ASP A 88 -12.26 -0.91 1.21
C ASP A 88 -11.87 -2.02 0.20
N ARG A 89 -11.20 -1.64 -0.90
CA ARG A 89 -10.73 -2.62 -1.89
C ARG A 89 -9.61 -3.48 -1.31
N GLY A 90 -8.69 -2.86 -0.58
CA GLY A 90 -7.53 -3.48 0.01
C GLY A 90 -7.12 -2.76 1.28
N LEU A 91 -6.34 -3.46 2.10
CA LEU A 91 -5.75 -2.91 3.31
C LEU A 91 -4.41 -3.61 3.58
N THR A 92 -3.35 -2.82 3.72
CA THR A 92 -2.03 -3.30 4.16
C THR A 92 -1.80 -2.94 5.63
N VAL A 93 -1.54 -3.96 6.46
CA VAL A 93 -1.23 -3.81 7.89
C VAL A 93 0.18 -4.30 8.17
N LYS A 94 1.06 -3.38 8.59
CA LYS A 94 2.41 -3.74 9.01
C LYS A 94 2.40 -4.15 10.48
N SER A 95 2.65 -5.43 10.76
CA SER A 95 2.77 -5.93 12.12
C SER A 95 4.01 -5.32 12.81
N SER A 96 3.93 -5.12 14.13
CA SER A 96 5.02 -4.57 14.95
C SER A 96 6.31 -5.38 14.80
N TRP A 97 7.46 -4.68 14.81
CA TRP A 97 8.90 -5.04 14.70
C TRP A 97 9.37 -6.42 14.19
N LEU A 98 8.68 -7.52 14.51
CA LEU A 98 9.02 -8.89 14.12
C LEU A 98 7.96 -9.59 13.25
N GLY A 99 6.78 -9.00 13.09
CA GLY A 99 5.74 -9.60 12.27
C GLY A 99 5.85 -9.21 10.80
N LYS A 100 5.44 -10.12 9.93
CA LYS A 100 5.32 -9.85 8.49
C LYS A 100 4.18 -8.88 8.20
N THR A 101 4.29 -8.20 7.05
CA THR A 101 3.23 -7.33 6.53
C THR A 101 2.03 -8.18 6.10
N GLN A 102 0.84 -7.86 6.57
CA GLN A 102 -0.40 -8.54 6.20
C GLN A 102 -1.15 -7.69 5.17
N VAL A 103 -1.74 -8.36 4.17
CA VAL A 103 -2.54 -7.71 3.14
C VAL A 103 -3.91 -8.36 3.12
N TYR A 104 -4.95 -7.55 3.16
CA TYR A 104 -6.34 -7.96 3.07
C TYR A 104 -6.98 -7.38 1.82
N ILE A 105 -7.87 -8.14 1.19
CA ILE A 105 -8.59 -7.74 -0.01
C ILE A 105 -10.08 -7.89 0.24
N GLY A 106 -10.83 -6.80 0.01
CA GLY A 106 -12.25 -6.71 0.26
C GLY A 106 -13.10 -7.01 -0.99
N PRO A 107 -14.42 -7.23 -0.83
CA PRO A 107 -15.31 -7.57 -1.95
C PRO A 107 -15.33 -6.52 -3.07
N SER A 108 -15.07 -5.24 -2.75
CA SER A 108 -15.08 -4.16 -3.73
C SER A 108 -13.94 -4.23 -4.75
N ALA A 109 -12.89 -5.03 -4.51
CA ALA A 109 -11.83 -5.26 -5.49
C ALA A 109 -12.26 -6.17 -6.65
N PHE A 110 -13.33 -6.96 -6.49
CA PHE A 110 -13.74 -8.00 -7.45
C PHE A 110 -14.65 -7.49 -8.58
N THR A 111 -14.74 -6.17 -8.78
CA THR A 111 -15.58 -5.58 -9.84
C THR A 111 -15.09 -5.87 -11.25
N SER A 112 -13.84 -6.32 -11.42
CA SER A 112 -13.27 -6.88 -12.65
C SER A 112 -11.92 -7.52 -12.32
N TRP A 113 -11.42 -8.41 -13.18
CA TRP A 113 -10.07 -8.97 -13.02
C TRP A 113 -9.00 -7.88 -12.97
N GLY A 114 -9.14 -6.85 -13.81
CA GLY A 114 -8.21 -5.73 -13.81
C GLY A 114 -8.24 -4.91 -12.53
N MET A 115 -9.43 -4.67 -11.94
CA MET A 115 -9.53 -3.97 -10.66
C MET A 115 -8.94 -4.79 -9.51
N LEU A 116 -9.14 -6.11 -9.52
CA LEU A 116 -8.55 -7.02 -8.53
C LEU A 116 -7.02 -7.01 -8.64
N GLY A 117 -6.48 -7.16 -9.85
CA GLY A 117 -5.03 -7.11 -10.11
C GLY A 117 -4.41 -5.77 -9.71
N SER A 118 -5.07 -4.66 -10.08
CA SER A 118 -4.63 -3.31 -9.72
C SER A 118 -4.61 -3.08 -8.21
N THR A 119 -5.66 -3.52 -7.50
CA THR A 119 -5.75 -3.46 -6.04
C THR A 119 -4.66 -4.30 -5.38
N LEU A 120 -4.45 -5.54 -5.85
CA LEU A 120 -3.40 -6.41 -5.32
C LEU A 120 -2.01 -5.78 -5.50
N ALA A 121 -1.73 -5.17 -6.65
CA ALA A 121 -0.46 -4.50 -6.87
C ALA A 121 -0.30 -3.23 -6.02
N HIS A 122 -1.37 -2.47 -5.81
CA HIS A 122 -1.41 -1.33 -4.90
C HIS A 122 -0.95 -1.74 -3.49
N GLU A 123 -1.55 -2.78 -2.92
CA GLU A 123 -1.21 -3.27 -1.59
C GLU A 123 0.16 -3.96 -1.55
N VAL A 124 0.37 -4.94 -2.43
CA VAL A 124 1.50 -5.86 -2.35
C VAL A 124 2.78 -5.27 -2.92
N GLU A 125 2.70 -4.58 -4.05
CA GLU A 125 3.91 -4.10 -4.73
C GLU A 125 4.35 -2.71 -4.24
N VAL A 126 3.40 -1.90 -3.75
CA VAL A 126 3.68 -0.56 -3.24
C VAL A 126 3.68 -0.52 -1.72
N HIS A 127 2.55 -0.75 -1.04
CA HIS A 127 2.49 -0.59 0.42
C HIS A 127 3.44 -1.54 1.17
N CYS A 128 3.56 -2.81 0.77
CA CYS A 128 4.53 -3.69 1.45
C CYS A 128 5.99 -3.19 1.38
N ARG A 129 6.35 -2.45 0.32
CA ARG A 129 7.70 -1.88 0.14
C ARG A 129 7.89 -0.51 0.78
N GLN A 130 6.80 0.14 1.20
CA GLN A 130 6.88 1.44 1.84
C GLN A 130 7.43 1.36 3.27
N ASN A 131 8.08 2.46 3.68
CA ASN A 131 8.62 2.61 5.02
C ASN A 131 7.60 3.30 5.94
N PHE A 132 6.71 2.50 6.53
CA PHE A 132 5.64 2.96 7.42
C PHE A 132 6.14 3.81 8.61
N PRO A 133 7.25 3.48 9.30
CA PRO A 133 7.82 4.36 10.31
C PRO A 133 8.14 5.76 9.80
N VAL A 134 8.72 5.88 8.60
CA VAL A 134 9.00 7.18 7.99
C VAL A 134 7.72 7.91 7.62
N ILE A 135 6.73 7.21 7.04
CA ILE A 135 5.41 7.77 6.71
C ILE A 135 4.74 8.34 7.98
N PHE A 136 4.69 7.55 9.04
CA PHE A 136 4.11 7.96 10.32
C PHE A 136 4.84 9.18 10.91
N MET A 137 6.17 9.17 10.91
CA MET A 137 6.96 10.31 11.38
C MET A 137 6.67 11.57 10.57
N ARG A 138 6.51 11.46 9.25
CA ARG A 138 6.14 12.58 8.39
C ARG A 138 4.76 13.12 8.72
N ASP A 139 3.78 12.24 9.01
CA ASP A 139 2.46 12.68 9.46
C ASP A 139 2.52 13.43 10.79
N GLN A 140 3.32 12.96 11.76
CA GLN A 140 3.53 13.67 13.03
C GLN A 140 4.16 15.05 12.85
N LEU A 141 4.94 15.25 11.80
CA LEU A 141 5.54 16.54 11.44
C LEU A 141 4.63 17.42 10.55
N GLY A 142 3.39 17.00 10.27
CA GLY A 142 2.47 17.73 9.40
C GLY A 142 2.86 17.70 7.91
N MET A 143 3.67 16.72 7.49
CA MET A 143 4.21 16.60 6.12
C MET A 143 3.41 15.63 5.23
N ASN A 144 2.17 15.30 5.60
CA ASN A 144 1.23 14.48 4.81
C ASN A 144 1.84 13.16 4.27
N GLY A 145 2.58 12.44 5.12
CA GLY A 145 3.23 11.18 4.77
C GLY A 145 2.25 10.15 4.22
N THR A 146 1.14 9.89 4.92
CA THR A 146 0.13 8.91 4.48
C THR A 146 -0.47 9.29 3.14
N ALA A 147 -0.87 10.56 2.96
CA ALA A 147 -1.46 11.01 1.70
C ALA A 147 -0.46 10.96 0.52
N GLU A 148 0.83 11.14 0.76
CA GLU A 148 1.85 10.94 -0.27
C GLU A 148 2.06 9.47 -0.63
N ALA A 149 2.08 8.59 0.37
CA ALA A 149 2.21 7.14 0.19
C ALA A 149 1.04 6.55 -0.62
N GLU A 150 -0.19 6.98 -0.32
CA GLU A 150 -1.39 6.59 -1.06
C GLU A 150 -1.36 7.11 -2.50
N ARG A 151 -0.95 8.36 -2.70
CA ARG A 151 -0.80 8.94 -4.05
C ARG A 151 0.24 8.21 -4.90
N GLU A 152 1.29 7.69 -4.29
CA GLU A 152 2.25 6.83 -4.97
C GLU A 152 1.59 5.54 -5.44
N ALA A 153 0.83 4.88 -4.55
CA ALA A 153 0.16 3.62 -4.85
C ALA A 153 -0.90 3.76 -5.96
N TYR A 154 -1.76 4.78 -5.91
CA TYR A 154 -2.71 5.03 -7.01
C TYR A 154 -2.03 5.45 -8.32
N ARG A 155 -0.92 6.19 -8.26
CA ARG A 155 -0.15 6.51 -9.48
C ARG A 155 0.41 5.24 -10.09
N TYR A 156 0.87 4.30 -9.27
CA TYR A 156 1.32 2.99 -9.72
C TYR A 156 0.20 2.24 -10.45
N GLU A 157 -1.03 2.22 -9.91
CA GLU A 157 -2.21 1.63 -10.58
C GLU A 157 -2.42 2.23 -11.99
N ILE A 158 -2.42 3.56 -12.11
CA ILE A 158 -2.64 4.25 -13.39
C ILE A 158 -1.50 3.99 -14.38
N GLN A 159 -0.24 4.03 -13.92
CA GLN A 159 0.92 3.79 -14.77
C GLN A 159 1.00 2.35 -15.28
N ASN A 160 0.46 1.40 -14.51
CA ASN A 160 0.40 -0.02 -14.87
C ASN A 160 -0.97 -0.43 -15.41
N ALA A 161 -1.83 0.53 -15.80
CA ALA A 161 -3.18 0.24 -16.28
C ALA A 161 -3.22 -0.80 -17.41
N ALA A 162 -2.25 -0.75 -18.33
CA ALA A 162 -2.14 -1.72 -19.42
C ALA A 162 -1.84 -3.16 -18.92
N ARG A 163 -1.01 -3.30 -17.89
CA ARG A 163 -0.68 -4.62 -17.27
C ARG A 163 -1.93 -5.29 -16.72
N PHE A 164 -2.83 -4.50 -16.15
CA PHE A 164 -4.06 -4.99 -15.52
C PHE A 164 -5.28 -4.97 -16.45
N GLY A 165 -5.14 -4.47 -17.68
CA GLY A 165 -6.28 -4.29 -18.59
C GLY A 165 -7.34 -3.31 -18.06
N LEU A 166 -6.94 -2.28 -17.31
CA LEU A 166 -7.87 -1.25 -16.83
C LEU A 166 -8.42 -0.44 -17.99
N SER A 167 -9.74 -0.20 -17.97
CA SER A 167 -10.38 0.65 -18.95
C SER A 167 -10.06 2.13 -18.72
N GLY A 168 -10.30 2.97 -19.72
CA GLY A 168 -10.25 4.43 -19.56
C GLY A 168 -11.24 4.97 -18.52
N ARG A 169 -12.29 4.22 -18.19
CA ARG A 169 -13.23 4.56 -17.12
C ARG A 169 -12.63 4.22 -15.75
N ASP A 170 -12.00 3.06 -15.61
CA ASP A 170 -11.42 2.63 -14.33
C ASP A 170 -10.25 3.53 -13.93
N THR A 171 -9.40 3.92 -14.88
CA THR A 171 -8.31 4.87 -14.63
C THR A 171 -8.81 6.25 -14.21
N LYS A 172 -9.92 6.74 -14.78
CA LYS A 172 -10.57 7.98 -14.35
C LYS A 172 -11.17 7.88 -12.94
N LEU A 173 -11.82 6.75 -12.62
CA LEU A 173 -12.35 6.51 -11.28
C LEU A 173 -11.22 6.50 -10.25
N ILE A 174 -10.13 5.79 -10.54
CA ILE A 174 -8.94 5.77 -9.69
C ILE A 174 -8.37 7.19 -9.50
N ALA A 175 -8.22 7.96 -10.58
CA ALA A 175 -7.73 9.34 -10.49
C ALA A 175 -8.66 10.23 -9.63
N ALA A 176 -9.98 10.10 -9.79
CA ALA A 176 -10.95 10.83 -8.99
C ALA A 176 -10.88 10.46 -7.49
N THR A 177 -10.68 9.18 -7.16
CA THR A 177 -10.45 8.73 -5.78
C THR A 177 -9.25 9.44 -5.15
N VAL A 178 -8.15 9.55 -5.89
CA VAL A 178 -6.95 10.27 -5.42
C VAL A 178 -7.25 11.73 -5.13
N GLU A 179 -7.95 12.42 -6.03
CA GLU A 179 -8.26 13.84 -5.88
C GLU A 179 -9.20 14.10 -4.69
N TYR A 180 -10.16 13.21 -4.47
CA TYR A 180 -11.14 13.34 -3.39
C TYR A 180 -10.54 13.06 -2.01
N TYR A 181 -9.88 11.91 -1.84
CA TYR A 181 -9.35 11.48 -0.53
C TYR A 181 -7.98 12.08 -0.21
N TYR A 182 -7.14 12.32 -1.23
CA TYR A 182 -5.74 12.75 -1.07
C TYR A 182 -5.38 14.00 -1.89
N PRO A 183 -6.14 15.12 -1.78
CA PRO A 183 -5.88 16.33 -2.54
C PRO A 183 -4.50 16.93 -2.22
N ARG A 184 -3.93 17.65 -3.18
CA ARG A 184 -2.66 18.37 -2.99
C ARG A 184 -2.90 19.63 -2.14
N GLY A 185 -2.00 19.90 -1.20
CA GLY A 185 -1.96 21.18 -0.46
C GLY A 185 -2.90 21.32 0.74
N LYS A 186 -3.22 20.21 1.42
CA LYS A 186 -3.80 20.26 2.77
C LYS A 186 -2.70 20.39 3.82
#